data_AF-A0A252B3L2-F1
#
_entry.id   AF-A0A252B3L2-F1
#
_cell.length_a   1.000
_cell.length_b   1.000
_cell.length_c   1.000
_cell.angle_alpha   90.00
_cell.angle_beta   90.00
_cell.angle_gamma   90.00
#
_symmetry.space_group_name_H-M   'P 1'
#
loop_
_entity.id
_entity.type
_entity.pdbx_description
1 polymer ?
#
loop_
_entity_poly.entity_id
_entity_poly.type
_entity_poly.pdbx_seq_one_letter_code
_entity_poly.pdbx_strand_id
1 'polypeptide(L)' 'MNHGGSGMETMSHSYPQMKIRLPPDVHDHVKGAAKRQQRSLSGHIVFLLRQEMEKEKASDHAVGSEPDALDSE' A
#
# COMPACT_ATOMS: atom_id res chain seq x y z
N MET A 1 2.87 -18.39 -44.21
CA MET A 1 3.67 -17.96 -43.05
C MET A 1 2.73 -17.66 -41.88
N ASN A 2 2.95 -18.30 -40.74
CA ASN A 2 2.30 -18.00 -39.46
C ASN A 2 3.14 -16.98 -38.69
N HIS A 3 2.55 -15.87 -38.25
CA HIS A 3 2.88 -15.10 -37.05
C HIS A 3 1.58 -14.37 -36.67
N GLY A 4 0.82 -14.79 -35.66
CA GLY A 4 1.25 -14.77 -34.26
C GLY A 4 0.98 -13.39 -33.67
N GLY A 5 -0.26 -12.88 -33.81
CA GLY A 5 -0.68 -11.64 -33.16
C GLY A 5 -0.79 -11.88 -31.67
N SER A 6 0.24 -11.45 -30.94
CA SER A 6 0.29 -11.45 -29.48
C SER A 6 -0.90 -10.67 -28.93
N GLY A 7 -1.88 -11.40 -28.41
CA GLY A 7 -2.95 -10.83 -27.62
C GLY A 7 -2.31 -10.15 -26.41
N MET A 8 -2.38 -8.83 -26.37
CA MET A 8 -2.18 -8.05 -25.17
C MET A 8 -3.34 -8.36 -24.23
N GLU A 9 -3.26 -9.51 -23.57
CA GLU A 9 -4.18 -9.94 -22.52
C GLU A 9 -4.01 -8.95 -21.36
N THR A 10 -4.84 -7.91 -21.33
CA THR A 10 -5.03 -7.13 -20.11
C THR A 10 -5.61 -8.10 -19.08
N MET A 11 -4.74 -8.75 -18.32
CA MET A 11 -5.12 -9.51 -17.13
C MET A 11 -5.88 -8.52 -16.26
N SER A 12 -7.20 -8.57 -16.36
CA SER A 12 -8.11 -7.86 -15.47
C SER A 12 -7.92 -8.55 -14.13
N HIS A 13 -6.90 -8.10 -13.40
CA HIS A 13 -6.51 -8.70 -12.15
C HIS A 13 -7.69 -8.48 -11.21
N SER A 14 -8.44 -9.55 -10.98
CA SER A 14 -9.63 -9.52 -10.14
C SER A 14 -9.15 -9.44 -8.70
N TYR A 15 -8.84 -8.22 -8.26
CA TYR A 15 -8.49 -7.98 -6.87
C TYR A 15 -9.75 -8.17 -6.00
N PRO A 16 -9.60 -8.81 -4.83
CA PRO A 16 -10.71 -8.91 -3.89
C PRO A 16 -11.20 -7.51 -3.54
N GLN A 17 -12.50 -7.27 -3.76
CA GLN A 17 -13.12 -5.98 -3.45
C GLN A 17 -13.44 -5.94 -1.96
N MET A 18 -12.84 -4.99 -1.24
CA MET A 18 -13.13 -4.74 0.16
C MET A 18 -13.96 -3.46 0.33
N LYS A 19 -15.07 -3.56 1.06
CA LYS A 19 -15.91 -2.41 1.42
C LYS A 19 -15.44 -1.83 2.75
N ILE A 20 -14.87 -0.64 2.72
CA ILE A 20 -14.46 0.09 3.92
C ILE A 20 -15.56 1.10 4.26
N ARG A 21 -16.14 0.98 5.45
CA ARG A 21 -17.07 1.97 5.98
C ARG A 21 -16.28 2.99 6.78
N LEU A 22 -16.23 4.21 6.27
CA LEU A 22 -15.63 5.34 6.97
C LEU A 22 -16.75 6.19 7.58
N PRO A 23 -16.53 6.76 8.78
CA PRO A 23 -17.37 7.86 9.26
C PRO A 23 -17.45 8.98 8.21
N PRO A 24 -18.58 9.70 8.11
CA PRO A 24 -18.78 10.70 7.05
C PRO A 24 -17.69 11.77 7.03
N ASP A 25 -17.32 12.31 8.20
CA ASP A 25 -16.27 13.34 8.30
C ASP A 25 -14.91 12.84 7.80
N VAL A 26 -14.59 11.57 8.12
CA VAL A 26 -13.34 10.93 7.68
C VAL A 26 -13.37 10.68 6.17
N HIS A 27 -14.51 10.22 5.64
CA HIS A 27 -14.67 10.02 4.21
C HIS A 27 -14.48 11.32 3.42
N ASP A 28 -15.08 12.41 3.87
CA ASP A 28 -14.94 13.72 3.21
C ASP A 28 -13.53 14.27 3.31
N HIS A 29 -12.88 14.10 4.46
CA HIS A 29 -11.48 14.46 4.64
C HIS A 29 -10.57 13.73 3.64
N VAL A 30 -10.67 12.40 3.57
CA VAL A 30 -9.83 11.56 2.70
C VAL A 30 -10.14 11.85 1.22
N LYS A 31 -11.40 12.09 0.87
CA LYS A 31 -11.81 12.48 -0.49
C LYS A 31 -11.24 13.85 -0.89
N GLY A 32 -11.24 14.82 0.02
CA GLY A 32 -10.60 16.12 -0.21
C GLY A 32 -9.09 15.99 -0.40
N ALA A 33 -8.42 15.20 0.43
CA ALA A 33 -6.99 14.91 0.32
C ALA A 33 -6.64 14.21 -1.00
N ALA A 34 -7.41 13.21 -1.40
CA ALA A 34 -7.23 12.49 -2.67
C ALA A 34 -7.29 13.43 -3.88
N LYS A 35 -8.29 14.33 -3.90
CA LYS A 35 -8.43 15.34 -4.97
C LYS A 35 -7.22 16.26 -5.07
N ARG A 36 -6.72 16.77 -3.94
CA ARG A 36 -5.53 17.65 -3.91
C ARG A 36 -4.29 16.97 -4.46
N GLN A 37 -4.18 15.66 -4.27
CA GLN A 37 -3.07 14.85 -4.76
C GLN A 37 -3.31 14.26 -6.16
N GLN A 38 -4.40 14.64 -6.83
CA GLN A 38 -4.80 14.11 -8.14
C GLN A 38 -4.90 12.57 -8.17
N ARG A 39 -5.38 11.98 -7.07
CA ARG A 39 -5.58 10.53 -6.92
C ARG A 39 -7.06 10.17 -6.81
N SER A 40 -7.39 8.95 -7.23
CA SER A 40 -8.70 8.36 -6.91
C SER A 40 -8.81 8.13 -5.40
N LEU A 41 -10.03 8.13 -4.86
CA LEU A 41 -10.26 7.89 -3.44
C LEU A 41 -9.68 6.53 -2.99
N SER A 42 -10.01 5.46 -3.71
CA SER A 42 -9.49 4.12 -3.42
C SER A 42 -7.98 4.05 -3.53
N GLY A 43 -7.39 4.67 -4.56
CA GLY A 43 -5.94 4.72 -4.72
C GLY A 43 -5.24 5.49 -3.60
N HIS A 44 -5.86 6.56 -3.12
CA HIS A 44 -5.34 7.33 -1.99
C HIS A 44 -5.43 6.55 -0.67
N ILE A 45 -6.52 5.81 -0.44
CA ILE A 45 -6.65 4.93 0.75
C ILE A 45 -5.57 3.84 0.73
N VAL A 46 -5.35 3.18 -0.40
CA VAL A 46 -4.29 2.15 -0.53
C VAL A 46 -2.91 2.76 -0.28
N PHE A 47 -2.66 3.98 -0.77
CA PHE A 47 -1.41 4.71 -0.51
C PHE A 47 -1.20 4.95 1.00
N LEU A 48 -2.21 5.44 1.71
CA LEU A 48 -2.12 5.68 3.16
C LEU A 48 -1.84 4.38 3.94
N LEU A 49 -2.54 3.30 3.58
CA LEU A 49 -2.34 1.99 4.21
C LEU A 49 -0.92 1.46 3.98
N ARG A 50 -0.40 1.57 2.75
CA ARG A 50 0.99 1.19 2.45
C ARG A 50 1.99 2.00 3.26
N GLN A 51 1.81 3.31 3.31
CA GLN A 51 2.69 4.20 4.04
C GLN A 51 2.73 3.86 5.54
N GLU A 52 1.58 3.56 6.15
CA GLU A 52 1.53 3.15 7.56
C GLU A 52 2.21 1.79 7.77
N MET A 53 1.98 0.81 6.89
CA MET A 53 2.65 -0.50 6.96
C MET A 53 4.17 -0.39 6.77
N GLU A 54 4.64 0.51 5.90
CA GLU A 54 6.07 0.75 5.69
C GLU A 54 6.72 1.42 6.92
N LYS A 55 5.99 2.32 7.58
CA LYS A 55 6.42 2.97 8.82
C LYS A 55 6.49 1.98 9.99
N GLU A 56 5.54 1.05 10.10
CA GLU A 56 5.58 -0.06 11.07
C GLU A 56 6.83 -0.92 10.87
N LYS A 57 7.07 -1.39 9.63
CA LYS A 57 8.26 -2.18 9.28
C LYS A 57 9.59 -1.46 9.55
N ALA A 58 9.63 -0.14 9.38
CA ALA A 58 10.82 0.65 9.69
C ALA A 58 11.05 0.78 11.21
N SER A 59 9.98 0.69 12.01
CA SER A 59 10.05 0.80 13.47
C SER A 59 10.41 -0.55 14.13
N ASP A 60 9.95 -1.67 13.59
CA ASP A 60 10.34 -3.02 14.05
C ASP A 60 11.82 -3.34 13.81
N HIS A 61 12.49 -2.69 12.86
CA HIS A 61 13.94 -2.83 12.67
C HIS A 61 14.79 -2.02 13.67
N ALA A 62 14.19 -1.10 14.42
CA ALA A 62 14.91 -0.25 15.37
C ALA A 62 15.04 -0.85 16.79
N VAL A 63 14.32 -1.95 17.09
CA VAL A 63 14.29 -2.59 18.42
C VAL A 63 14.78 -4.05 18.37
N GLY A 64 15.80 -4.33 17.55
CA GLY A 64 16.35 -5.68 17.41
C GLY A 64 17.82 -5.74 17.00
N SER A 65 18.57 -4.66 17.22
CA SER A 65 20.02 -4.65 17.04
C SER A 65 20.67 -3.99 18.24
N GLU A 66 20.47 -4.61 19.41
CA GLU A 66 21.48 -4.50 20.45
C GLU A 66 22.74 -5.21 19.91
N PRO A 67 23.90 -4.53 19.83
CA PRO A 67 25.15 -5.22 19.68
C PRO A 67 25.44 -5.87 21.02
N ASP A 68 25.03 -7.13 21.19
CA ASP A 68 25.52 -7.95 22.30
C ASP A 68 27.01 -8.20 22.05
N ALA A 69 27.80 -7.27 22.56
CA ALA A 69 29.24 -7.32 22.53
C ALA A 69 29.71 -8.31 23.60
N LEU A 70 30.53 -9.26 23.17
CA LEU A 70 31.56 -9.95 23.96
C LEU A 70 31.06 -10.76 25.16
N ASP A 71 31.10 -12.09 25.03
CA ASP A 71 31.79 -12.89 26.05
C ASP A 71 32.54 -14.05 25.39
N SER A 72 33.80 -14.18 25.80
CA SER A 72 34.75 -15.20 25.35
C SER A 72 34.67 -16.40 26.28
N GLU A 73 34.65 -17.62 25.73
CA GLU A 73 35.38 -18.77 26.30
C GLU A 73 35.72 -19.80 25.22
#